data_AF-A0A255S7X0-F1
#
_entry.id   AF-A0A255S7X0-F1
#
_cell.length_a   1.000
_cell.length_b   1.000
_cell.length_c   1.000
_cell.angle_alpha   90.00
_cell.angle_beta   90.00
_cell.angle_gamma   90.00
#
_symmetry.space_group_name_H-M   'P 1'
#
loop_
_entity.id
_entity.type
_entity.pdbx_description
1 polymer ?
#
loop_
_entity_poly.entity_id
_entity_poly.type
_entity_poly.pdbx_seq_one_letter_code
_entity_poly.pdbx_strand_id
1 'polypeptide(L)'
;MKRKLFIIIFTAIFATVGAQQSQGTFSGYLTNEEYDVYLRIDFQNQNVIIPGQEIYGELPGYLGKKHNSFCWPITSVKKKGSREIVMTMVNDFGSEDLTATLTLQNDSTYLLKQTSGSTLKIPKNGKWQKLPKMLIFTKGH
;
A
#
# COMPACT_ATOMS: atom_id res chain seq x y z
N MET A 1 -72.75 -18.90 -1.47
CA MET A 1 -72.05 -19.47 -0.30
C MET A 1 -70.58 -19.04 -0.37
N LYS A 2 -70.21 -17.91 0.24
CA LYS A 2 -69.41 -17.80 1.48
C LYS A 2 -68.19 -18.74 1.56
N ARG A 3 -67.00 -18.17 1.35
CA ARG A 3 -65.74 -18.35 2.13
C ARG A 3 -64.64 -17.53 1.43
N LYS A 4 -64.52 -16.23 1.69
CA LYS A 4 -63.63 -15.58 2.68
C LYS A 4 -62.15 -16.05 2.61
N LEU A 5 -61.38 -15.25 1.86
CA LEU A 5 -59.98 -14.80 2.02
C LEU A 5 -59.16 -15.36 3.20
N PHE A 6 -57.91 -15.78 2.92
CA PHE A 6 -56.77 -15.52 3.81
C PHE A 6 -55.50 -15.22 2.99
N ILE A 7 -55.03 -13.98 3.13
CA ILE A 7 -53.72 -13.42 2.74
C ILE A 7 -52.67 -13.89 3.76
N ILE A 8 -51.41 -14.12 3.35
CA ILE A 8 -50.14 -14.19 4.13
C ILE A 8 -49.05 -14.67 3.13
N ILE A 9 -47.85 -14.15 2.93
CA ILE A 9 -47.03 -13.05 3.49
C ILE A 9 -46.05 -12.65 2.37
N PHE A 10 -45.82 -11.34 2.21
CA PHE A 10 -44.78 -10.76 1.39
C PHE A 10 -43.42 -10.95 2.10
N THR A 11 -42.57 -11.86 1.65
CA THR A 11 -41.18 -11.95 2.16
C THR A 11 -40.28 -11.07 1.29
N ALA A 12 -40.23 -9.79 1.64
CA ALA A 12 -39.12 -8.93 1.24
C ALA A 12 -37.88 -9.41 1.99
N ILE A 13 -36.97 -10.11 1.30
CA ILE A 13 -35.61 -10.30 1.81
C ILE A 13 -34.91 -8.96 1.63
N PHE A 14 -34.91 -8.16 2.70
CA PHE A 14 -34.13 -6.95 2.81
C PHE A 14 -32.66 -7.26 2.55
N ALA A 15 -32.07 -6.48 1.67
CA ALA A 15 -30.64 -6.43 1.41
C ALA A 15 -29.89 -5.99 2.66
N THR A 16 -28.82 -6.70 3.04
CA THR A 16 -27.67 -6.11 3.73
C THR A 16 -26.39 -6.91 3.47
N VAL A 17 -25.43 -6.20 2.86
CA VAL A 17 -23.98 -6.21 3.16
C VAL A 17 -23.18 -7.41 2.59
N GLY A 18 -22.09 -7.22 1.87
CA GLY A 18 -21.21 -6.05 1.82
C GLY A 18 -21.12 -5.38 0.47
N ALA A 19 -21.36 -4.07 0.45
CA ALA A 19 -20.30 -3.24 -0.12
C ALA A 19 -19.05 -3.69 0.63
N GLN A 20 -18.16 -4.43 -0.04
CA GLN A 20 -16.83 -4.65 0.49
C GLN A 20 -16.32 -3.24 0.74
N GLN A 21 -16.34 -2.81 2.01
CA GLN A 21 -15.63 -1.63 2.44
C GLN A 21 -14.26 -1.86 1.83
N SER A 22 -13.89 -1.03 0.85
CA SER A 22 -12.57 -1.02 0.31
C SER A 22 -11.70 -0.55 1.45
N GLN A 23 -11.38 -1.47 2.36
CA GLN A 23 -10.39 -1.29 3.40
C GLN A 23 -9.18 -0.83 2.61
N GLY A 24 -8.84 0.45 2.79
CA GLY A 24 -8.32 1.30 1.73
C GLY A 24 -7.33 0.55 0.85
N THR A 25 -7.59 0.50 -0.46
CA THR A 25 -6.76 -0.24 -1.43
C THR A 25 -5.26 0.05 -1.30
N PHE A 26 -4.88 1.15 -0.66
CA PHE A 26 -3.49 1.52 -0.39
C PHE A 26 -3.23 1.77 1.10
N SER A 27 -3.64 0.82 1.95
CA SER A 27 -3.29 0.76 3.36
C SER A 27 -2.94 -0.69 3.75
N GLY A 28 -1.86 -0.85 4.51
CA GLY A 28 -1.41 -2.14 5.04
C GLY A 28 0.09 -2.40 4.92
N TYR A 29 0.45 -3.67 5.05
CA TYR A 29 1.81 -4.18 4.94
C TYR A 29 1.93 -5.01 3.66
N LEU A 30 2.80 -4.60 2.74
CA LEU A 30 3.03 -5.29 1.46
C LEU A 30 4.47 -5.80 1.42
N THR A 31 4.69 -7.01 0.93
CA THR A 31 5.98 -7.70 0.98
C THR A 31 6.49 -8.05 -0.41
N ASN A 32 7.80 -7.93 -0.60
CA ASN A 32 8.52 -8.56 -1.70
C ASN A 32 9.61 -9.45 -1.08
N GLU A 33 9.39 -10.76 -1.14
CA GLU A 33 10.29 -11.76 -0.57
C GLU A 33 11.61 -11.89 -1.33
N GLU A 34 11.58 -11.70 -2.67
CA GLU A 34 12.77 -11.84 -3.52
C GLU A 34 13.93 -10.90 -3.11
N TYR A 35 13.59 -9.66 -2.69
CA TYR A 35 14.55 -8.65 -2.27
C TYR A 35 14.52 -8.39 -0.77
N ASP A 36 13.73 -9.15 -0.01
CA ASP A 36 13.52 -8.98 1.43
C ASP A 36 13.14 -7.53 1.80
N VAL A 37 12.25 -6.92 1.04
CA VAL A 37 11.74 -5.55 1.28
C VAL A 37 10.24 -5.57 1.54
N TYR A 38 9.75 -4.51 2.16
CA TYR A 38 8.33 -4.34 2.45
C TYR A 38 7.93 -2.88 2.33
N LEU A 39 6.64 -2.63 2.10
CA LEU A 39 5.98 -1.34 2.21
C LEU A 39 5.06 -1.38 3.42
N ARG A 40 5.18 -0.40 4.31
CA ARG A 40 4.16 -0.10 5.33
C ARG A 40 3.52 1.21 4.95
N ILE A 41 2.22 1.19 4.60
CA ILE A 41 1.53 2.33 4.01
C ILE A 41 0.16 2.57 4.64
N ASP A 42 -0.23 3.83 4.72
CA ASP A 42 -1.60 4.30 4.89
C ASP A 42 -1.76 5.61 4.12
N PHE A 43 -2.12 5.52 2.84
CA PHE A 43 -2.24 6.70 1.99
C PHE A 43 -3.50 7.52 2.23
N GLN A 44 -4.45 7.01 3.04
CA GLN A 44 -5.68 7.71 3.39
C GLN A 44 -5.45 8.61 4.60
N ASN A 45 -4.95 8.06 5.69
CA ASN A 45 -4.72 8.81 6.93
C ASN A 45 -3.35 9.46 6.98
N GLN A 46 -2.36 8.91 6.27
CA GLN A 46 -0.97 9.38 6.23
C GLN A 46 -0.33 9.54 7.61
N ASN A 47 -0.65 8.62 8.51
CA ASN A 47 -0.25 8.62 9.92
C ASN A 47 0.72 7.47 10.26
N VAL A 48 1.49 6.99 9.27
CA VAL A 48 2.48 5.93 9.51
C VAL A 48 3.71 6.54 10.18
N ILE A 49 4.03 6.03 11.37
CA ILE A 49 5.30 6.31 12.06
C ILE A 49 6.32 5.23 11.70
N ILE A 50 7.55 5.64 11.39
CA ILE A 50 8.68 4.74 11.15
C ILE A 50 9.32 4.40 12.51
N PRO A 51 9.31 3.14 12.96
CA PRO A 51 9.90 2.77 14.25
C PRO A 51 11.40 3.09 14.31
N GLY A 52 11.83 3.80 15.35
CA GLY A 52 13.22 4.24 15.53
C GLY A 52 13.63 5.42 14.66
N GLN A 53 12.70 6.01 13.90
CA GLN A 53 12.91 7.23 13.11
C GLN A 53 11.73 8.19 13.29
N GLU A 54 11.26 8.36 14.53
CA GLU A 54 10.08 9.17 14.88
C GLU A 54 10.24 10.66 14.53
N ILE A 55 11.47 11.12 14.33
CA ILE A 55 11.79 12.50 13.91
C ILE A 55 11.13 12.91 12.58
N TYR A 56 10.84 11.94 11.71
CA TYR A 56 10.11 12.23 10.46
C TYR A 56 8.63 12.56 10.70
N GLY A 57 8.09 12.24 11.87
CA GLY A 57 6.67 12.38 12.19
C GLY A 57 5.80 11.41 11.39
N GLU A 58 4.55 11.81 11.20
CA GLU A 58 3.54 11.05 10.45
C GLU A 58 3.77 11.17 8.94
N LEU A 59 3.81 10.00 8.27
CA LEU A 59 4.02 9.90 6.83
C LEU A 59 2.97 9.03 6.15
N PRO A 60 2.78 9.16 4.82
CA PRO A 60 2.04 8.19 4.01
C PRO A 60 2.51 6.74 4.15
N GLY A 61 3.79 6.54 4.45
CA GLY A 61 4.38 5.22 4.60
C GLY A 61 5.88 5.21 4.31
N TYR A 62 6.44 4.02 4.15
CA TYR A 62 7.85 3.82 3.81
C TYR A 62 8.09 2.46 3.17
N LEU A 63 9.17 2.35 2.39
CA LEU A 63 9.74 1.06 1.99
C LEU A 63 10.87 0.69 2.96
N GLY A 64 10.75 -0.43 3.65
CA GLY A 64 11.76 -0.94 4.57
C GLY A 64 12.48 -2.18 4.03
N LYS A 65 13.67 -2.43 4.55
CA LYS A 65 14.40 -3.69 4.36
C LYS A 65 14.15 -4.60 5.57
N LYS A 66 13.77 -5.87 5.34
CA LYS A 66 13.63 -6.84 6.44
C LYS A 66 14.95 -7.01 7.18
N HIS A 67 14.88 -7.07 8.51
CA HIS A 67 16.03 -7.21 9.43
C HIS A 67 17.06 -6.09 9.32
N ASN A 68 16.64 -4.90 8.89
CA ASN A 68 17.50 -3.72 8.81
C ASN A 68 16.65 -2.46 9.07
N SER A 69 17.24 -1.44 9.70
CA SER A 69 16.56 -0.17 9.98
C SER A 69 16.49 0.77 8.77
N PHE A 70 17.20 0.47 7.70
CA PHE A 70 17.21 1.26 6.47
C PHE A 70 15.83 1.29 5.83
N CYS A 71 15.40 2.49 5.45
CA CYS A 71 14.16 2.68 4.75
C CYS A 71 14.21 3.82 3.75
N TRP A 72 13.23 3.82 2.85
CA TRP A 72 12.88 4.95 2.02
C TRP A 72 11.54 5.52 2.49
N PRO A 73 11.53 6.60 3.30
CA PRO A 73 10.31 7.31 3.65
C PRO A 73 9.55 7.78 2.40
N ILE A 74 8.23 7.63 2.41
CA ILE A 74 7.34 8.19 1.38
C ILE A 74 6.92 9.57 1.87
N THR A 75 7.39 10.63 1.22
CA THR A 75 7.16 12.02 1.65
C THR A 75 5.89 12.64 1.05
N SER A 76 5.41 12.11 -0.07
CA SER A 76 4.13 12.55 -0.64
C SER A 76 3.48 11.47 -1.48
N VAL A 77 2.16 11.53 -1.58
CA VAL A 77 1.34 10.66 -2.43
C VAL A 77 0.31 11.48 -3.21
N LYS A 78 0.09 11.10 -4.47
CA LYS A 78 -0.92 11.70 -5.35
C LYS A 78 -1.70 10.61 -6.07
N LYS A 79 -3.02 10.64 -5.93
CA LYS A 79 -3.91 9.70 -6.63
C LYS A 79 -3.99 10.02 -8.12
N LYS A 80 -3.79 9.00 -8.97
CA LYS A 80 -3.84 9.10 -10.44
C LYS A 80 -4.88 8.11 -11.02
N GLY A 81 -5.97 7.91 -10.29
CA GLY A 81 -7.03 6.96 -10.64
C GLY A 81 -7.48 6.13 -9.45
N SER A 82 -8.35 5.16 -9.67
CA SER A 82 -8.83 4.26 -8.61
C SER A 82 -7.78 3.23 -8.15
N ARG A 83 -6.81 2.91 -9.02
CA ARG A 83 -5.86 1.80 -8.83
C ARG A 83 -4.39 2.21 -8.94
N GLU A 84 -4.08 3.50 -9.04
CA GLU A 84 -2.70 3.98 -9.20
C GLU A 84 -2.45 5.21 -8.33
N ILE A 85 -1.35 5.16 -7.59
CA ILE A 85 -0.83 6.24 -6.76
C ILE A 85 0.57 6.58 -7.24
N VAL A 86 0.84 7.87 -7.43
CA VAL A 86 2.20 8.39 -7.60
C VAL A 86 2.72 8.73 -6.22
N MET A 87 3.95 8.32 -5.91
CA MET A 87 4.59 8.58 -4.63
C MET A 87 6.00 9.14 -4.82
N THR A 88 6.37 10.06 -3.95
CA THR A 88 7.75 10.56 -3.82
C THR A 88 8.37 9.92 -2.60
N MET A 89 9.59 9.41 -2.78
CA MET A 89 10.36 8.71 -1.76
C MET A 89 11.72 9.36 -1.64
N VAL A 90 12.26 9.40 -0.43
CA VAL A 90 13.65 9.79 -0.16
C VAL A 90 14.37 8.64 0.53
N ASN A 91 15.69 8.54 0.42
CA ASN A 91 16.43 7.66 1.32
C ASN A 91 16.50 8.29 2.73
N ASP A 92 16.73 7.47 3.76
CA ASP A 92 16.85 7.93 5.15
C ASP A 92 18.06 8.86 5.40
N PHE A 93 19.01 8.92 4.46
CA PHE A 93 20.09 9.92 4.46
C PHE A 93 19.68 11.28 3.85
N GLY A 94 18.50 11.38 3.23
CA GLY A 94 18.02 12.59 2.55
C GLY A 94 18.81 13.00 1.31
N SER A 95 19.70 12.14 0.80
CA SER A 95 20.61 12.45 -0.32
C SER A 95 20.09 12.01 -1.68
N GLU A 96 19.08 11.14 -1.70
CA GLU A 96 18.49 10.58 -2.90
C GLU A 96 16.97 10.71 -2.83
N ASP A 97 16.35 11.20 -3.90
CA ASP A 97 14.90 11.21 -4.09
C ASP A 97 14.50 10.41 -5.34
N LEU A 98 13.30 9.85 -5.31
CA LEU A 98 12.72 9.04 -6.38
C LEU A 98 11.21 9.30 -6.46
N THR A 99 10.69 9.41 -7.68
CA THR A 99 9.26 9.27 -7.96
C THR A 99 8.97 7.88 -8.47
N ALA A 100 7.94 7.25 -7.91
CA ALA A 100 7.46 5.93 -8.30
C ALA A 100 5.93 5.89 -8.39
N THR A 101 5.40 4.87 -9.04
CA THR A 101 3.97 4.54 -9.02
C THR A 101 3.75 3.24 -8.27
N LEU A 102 2.69 3.18 -7.46
CA LEU A 102 2.16 1.94 -6.89
C LEU A 102 0.79 1.65 -7.51
N THR A 103 0.70 0.55 -8.25
CA THR A 103 -0.51 0.17 -9.01
C THR A 103 -1.09 -1.15 -8.49
N LEU A 104 -2.38 -1.16 -8.15
CA LEU A 104 -3.11 -2.37 -7.79
C LEU A 104 -3.38 -3.23 -9.02
N GLN A 105 -2.69 -4.37 -9.13
CA GLN A 105 -2.86 -5.32 -10.23
C GLN A 105 -4.09 -6.21 -10.01
N ASN A 106 -4.27 -6.70 -8.79
CA ASN A 106 -5.44 -7.45 -8.32
C ASN A 106 -5.59 -7.26 -6.80
N ASP A 107 -6.55 -7.92 -6.16
CA ASP A 107 -6.92 -7.68 -4.76
C ASP A 107 -5.77 -7.86 -3.74
N SER A 108 -4.70 -8.58 -4.10
CA SER A 108 -3.56 -8.83 -3.21
C SER A 108 -2.21 -8.41 -3.79
N THR A 109 -2.14 -8.00 -5.05
CA THR A 109 -0.87 -7.76 -5.77
C THR A 109 -0.72 -6.31 -6.21
N TYR A 110 0.44 -5.75 -5.92
CA TYR A 110 0.80 -4.36 -6.20
C TYR A 110 2.08 -4.30 -7.03
N LEU A 111 2.09 -3.46 -8.05
CA LEU A 111 3.28 -3.19 -8.85
C LEU A 111 3.84 -1.82 -8.45
N LEU A 112 5.04 -1.82 -7.88
CA LEU A 112 5.84 -0.61 -7.73
C LEU A 112 6.69 -0.44 -8.99
N LYS A 113 6.61 0.73 -9.63
CA LYS A 113 7.44 1.10 -10.78
C LYS A 113 8.16 2.42 -10.53
N GLN A 114 9.48 2.41 -10.64
CA GLN A 114 10.33 3.61 -10.57
C GLN A 114 10.15 4.43 -11.85
N THR A 115 9.80 5.72 -11.74
CA THR A 115 9.54 6.58 -12.92
C THR A 115 10.66 7.56 -13.21
N SER A 116 11.19 8.24 -12.20
CA SER A 116 12.21 9.29 -12.37
C SER A 116 12.97 9.56 -11.06
N GLY A 117 14.20 10.05 -11.16
CA GLY A 117 15.05 10.32 -10.00
C GLY A 117 16.05 9.18 -9.75
N SER A 118 16.43 9.00 -8.49
CA SER A 118 17.44 8.04 -8.05
C SER A 118 16.98 6.59 -8.23
N THR A 119 17.92 5.68 -8.45
CA THR A 119 17.61 4.24 -8.45
C THR A 119 17.39 3.77 -7.02
N LEU A 120 16.29 3.07 -6.77
CA LEU A 120 16.02 2.50 -5.44
C LEU A 120 17.11 1.47 -5.10
N LYS A 121 17.78 1.69 -3.96
CA LYS A 121 18.85 0.82 -3.44
C LYS A 121 18.54 0.42 -2.03
N ILE A 122 19.03 -0.74 -1.64
CA ILE A 122 18.94 -1.28 -0.28
C ILE A 122 20.31 -1.80 0.18
N PRO A 123 20.58 -1.82 1.49
CA PRO A 123 21.75 -2.50 2.01
C PRO A 123 21.57 -4.02 1.92
N LYS A 124 22.58 -4.71 1.41
CA LYS A 124 22.71 -6.17 1.43
C LYS A 124 24.18 -6.55 1.61
N ASN A 125 24.49 -7.27 2.69
CA ASN A 125 25.84 -7.75 3.01
C ASN A 125 26.92 -6.65 2.92
N GLY A 126 26.64 -5.48 3.52
CA GLY A 126 27.57 -4.34 3.56
C GLY A 126 27.72 -3.59 2.24
N LYS A 127 26.91 -3.88 1.21
CA LYS A 127 26.92 -3.19 -0.09
C LYS A 127 25.55 -2.65 -0.44
N TRP A 128 25.52 -1.66 -1.34
CA TRP A 128 24.29 -1.14 -1.94
C TRP A 128 23.85 -2.01 -3.11
N GLN A 129 22.76 -2.75 -2.92
CA GLN A 129 22.10 -3.48 -4.01
C GLN A 129 21.06 -2.56 -4.67
N LYS A 130 21.16 -2.40 -5.99
CA LYS A 130 20.11 -1.75 -6.80
C LYS A 130 18.91 -2.69 -6.94
N LEU A 131 17.72 -2.17 -6.73
CA LEU A 131 16.47 -2.89 -7.02
C LEU A 131 16.07 -2.71 -8.50
N PRO A 132 15.37 -3.70 -9.09
CA PRO A 132 14.83 -3.56 -10.44
C PRO A 132 13.85 -2.39 -10.54
N LYS A 133 13.69 -1.84 -11.75
CA LYS A 133 12.75 -0.73 -12.01
C LYS A 133 11.31 -1.06 -11.65
N MET A 134 10.95 -2.34 -11.61
CA MET A 134 9.63 -2.83 -11.27
C MET A 134 9.76 -3.89 -10.18
N LEU A 135 8.93 -3.79 -9.15
CA LEU A 135 8.85 -4.73 -8.04
C LEU A 135 7.39 -5.12 -7.84
N ILE A 136 7.15 -6.42 -7.71
CA ILE A 136 5.83 -6.93 -7.33
C ILE A 136 5.81 -7.11 -5.82
N PHE A 137 4.79 -6.55 -5.18
CA PHE A 137 4.51 -6.74 -3.78
C PHE A 137 3.19 -7.50 -3.62
N THR A 138 3.13 -8.35 -2.60
CA THR A 138 1.91 -9.04 -2.16
C THR A 138 1.46 -8.50 -0.81
N LYS A 139 0.16 -8.47 -0.55
CA LYS A 139 -0.35 -8.12 0.78
C LYS A 139 0.13 -9.18 1.79
N GLY A 140 0.86 -8.74 2.81
CA GLY A 140 1.29 -9.62 3.91
C GLY A 140 0.09 -10.12 4.70
N HIS A 141 0.16 -11.37 5.15
CA HIS A 141 -0.81 -11.98 6.07
C HIS A 141 -0.59 -11.51 7.51
#